data_AF-A0A3N5SD56-F1
#
_entry.id   AF-A0A3N5SD56-F1
#
_cell.length_a   1.000
_cell.length_b   1.000
_cell.length_c   1.000
_cell.angle_alpha   90.00
_cell.angle_beta   90.00
_cell.angle_gamma   90.00
#
_symmetry.space_group_name_H-M   'P 1'
#
loop_
_entity.id
_entity.type
_entity.pdbx_description
1 polymer ?
#
loop_
_entity_poly.entity_id
_entity_poly.type
_entity_poly.pdbx_seq_one_letter_code
_entity_poly.pdbx_strand_id
1 'polypeptide(L)'
;MTSSNSTIRRALESGNPVVQGNRVTFIWEGDSAPQLMSDLTGWEEKPKPFKRVSSTPRSASSPSGKTLWSCSLTVPRDAYIEYAFYDAASQEKFLDPWNERTVNNGLGSRNNFFYMPETMPSPFSMRRATVHASTLTRHRVSTDLLQDDSERDVYLYKSPVSDPVPLLIDYDGYEYLNRGKLTTIMDNLIADRLICPIAIAFLLNGKSRRNVEYLCSDATITWLEREILPLAHEHLRLLDLAEHPGAYAVLGASAGGLMSMYTGLRMPEIFGKVLCQSAVFSLDGRDLSAVDLVRSGHVRDLKIWMDVGKLEELVEDNRRMVALLRDKEYKVTYREFSASHNYTAWRDDIWYGLEEMFPPTSSPLASAGIS
;
A
#
# COMPACT_ATOMS: atom_id res chain seq x y z
N MET A 1 -32.80 1.75 14.43
CA MET A 1 -33.02 0.64 13.49
C MET A 1 -32.53 -0.62 14.16
N THR A 2 -33.43 -1.51 14.55
CA THR A 2 -33.13 -2.84 15.05
C THR A 2 -32.50 -3.66 13.92
N SER A 3 -31.43 -4.39 14.21
CA SER A 3 -30.86 -5.35 13.26
C SER A 3 -31.92 -6.43 12.97
N SER A 4 -32.15 -6.74 11.70
CA SER A 4 -33.19 -7.72 11.34
C SER A 4 -32.82 -9.11 11.85
N ASN A 5 -33.83 -9.95 12.18
CA ASN A 5 -33.59 -11.32 12.65
C ASN A 5 -32.75 -12.15 11.67
N SER A 6 -32.84 -11.88 10.36
CA SER A 6 -32.01 -12.54 9.35
C SER A 6 -30.54 -12.10 9.42
N THR A 7 -30.27 -10.84 9.76
CA THR A 7 -28.90 -10.34 9.96
C THR A 7 -28.22 -11.03 11.14
N ILE A 8 -28.93 -11.16 12.28
CA ILE A 8 -28.40 -11.83 13.48
C ILE A 8 -28.13 -13.30 13.18
N ARG A 9 -29.09 -13.99 12.56
CA ARG A 9 -28.92 -15.39 12.16
C ARG A 9 -27.71 -15.59 11.25
N ARG A 10 -27.52 -14.73 10.25
CA ARG A 10 -26.34 -14.79 9.37
C ARG A 10 -25.04 -14.55 10.12
N ALA A 11 -25.01 -13.64 11.11
CA ALA A 11 -23.81 -13.44 11.94
C ALA A 11 -23.47 -14.69 12.76
N LEU A 12 -24.49 -15.38 13.28
CA LEU A 12 -24.30 -16.64 14.02
C LEU A 12 -23.85 -17.80 13.12
N GLU A 13 -24.28 -17.82 11.86
CA GLU A 13 -23.93 -18.87 10.89
C GLU A 13 -22.59 -18.61 10.18
N SER A 14 -22.21 -17.36 9.95
CA SER A 14 -21.09 -16.98 9.06
C SER A 14 -20.06 -16.04 9.70
N GLY A 15 -20.26 -15.65 10.96
CA GLY A 15 -19.41 -14.71 11.67
C GLY A 15 -19.63 -13.25 11.29
N ASN A 16 -18.75 -12.40 11.80
CA ASN A 16 -18.73 -10.97 11.53
C ASN A 16 -17.78 -10.58 10.37
N PRO A 17 -18.03 -9.42 9.75
CA PRO A 17 -19.31 -8.70 9.76
C PRO A 17 -20.30 -9.31 8.77
N VAL A 18 -21.60 -9.03 8.97
CA VAL A 18 -22.65 -9.36 7.99
C VAL A 18 -22.78 -8.22 6.98
N VAL A 19 -22.54 -8.53 5.71
CA VAL A 19 -22.63 -7.58 4.59
C VAL A 19 -23.96 -7.76 3.84
N GLN A 20 -24.68 -6.65 3.61
CA GLN A 20 -25.93 -6.56 2.86
C GLN A 20 -25.95 -5.28 2.01
N GLY A 21 -25.65 -5.40 0.71
CA GLY A 21 -25.48 -4.24 -0.17
C GLY A 21 -24.28 -3.40 0.28
N ASN A 22 -24.51 -2.12 0.60
CA ASN A 22 -23.51 -1.20 1.17
C ASN A 22 -23.56 -1.14 2.71
N ARG A 23 -24.39 -1.97 3.36
CA ARG A 23 -24.54 -1.98 4.82
C ARG A 23 -23.75 -3.14 5.42
N VAL A 24 -22.88 -2.81 6.37
CA VAL A 24 -22.07 -3.76 7.14
C VAL A 24 -22.57 -3.74 8.57
N THR A 25 -22.86 -4.90 9.16
CA THR A 25 -23.35 -5.01 10.54
C THR A 25 -22.50 -5.98 11.34
N PHE A 26 -21.97 -5.50 12.45
CA PHE A 26 -21.22 -6.25 13.45
C PHE A 26 -22.16 -6.62 14.58
N ILE A 27 -22.07 -7.87 15.05
CA ILE A 27 -22.83 -8.38 16.19
C ILE A 27 -21.86 -8.71 17.33
N TRP A 28 -22.26 -8.38 18.55
CA TRP A 28 -21.51 -8.72 19.76
C TRP A 28 -22.44 -9.36 20.78
N GLU A 29 -21.93 -10.34 21.51
CA GLU A 29 -22.63 -11.05 22.57
C GLU A 29 -21.89 -10.85 23.90
N GLY A 30 -22.54 -10.18 24.86
CA GLY A 30 -21.90 -9.86 26.14
C GLY A 30 -22.78 -9.02 27.05
N ASP A 31 -22.39 -8.88 28.31
CA ASP A 31 -23.13 -8.08 29.30
C ASP A 31 -22.99 -6.58 29.04
N SER A 32 -21.80 -6.17 28.60
CA SER A 32 -21.47 -4.86 28.01
C SER A 32 -21.02 -5.05 26.55
N ALA A 33 -21.02 -3.96 25.77
CA ALA A 33 -20.56 -3.98 24.39
C ALA A 33 -19.32 -3.13 24.19
N PRO A 34 -18.41 -3.55 23.29
CA PRO A 34 -17.29 -2.72 22.87
C PRO A 34 -17.78 -1.56 21.99
N GLN A 35 -16.83 -0.71 21.63
CA GLN A 35 -16.95 0.21 20.51
C GLN A 35 -16.23 -0.36 19.28
N LEU A 36 -16.70 0.04 18.09
CA LEU A 36 -16.08 -0.32 16.82
C LEU A 36 -15.07 0.75 16.43
N MET A 37 -13.81 0.36 16.25
CA MET A 37 -12.77 1.14 15.59
C MET A 37 -12.53 0.57 14.20
N SER A 38 -12.41 1.43 13.20
CA SER A 38 -12.17 1.01 11.81
C SER A 38 -11.58 2.14 10.98
N ASP A 39 -11.18 1.77 9.78
CA ASP A 39 -10.82 2.69 8.69
C ASP A 39 -11.86 3.80 8.46
N LEU A 40 -13.15 3.53 8.72
CA LEU A 40 -14.24 4.51 8.53
C LEU A 40 -14.49 5.42 9.74
N THR A 41 -13.88 5.12 10.88
CA THR A 41 -14.09 5.86 12.13
C THR A 41 -12.87 6.69 12.54
N GLY A 42 -11.81 6.72 11.72
CA GLY A 42 -10.53 7.30 12.14
C GLY A 42 -9.97 6.59 13.38
N TRP A 43 -10.20 5.27 13.49
CA TRP A 43 -9.74 4.46 14.63
C TRP A 43 -10.10 5.05 16.00
N GLU A 44 -9.11 5.48 16.78
CA GLU A 44 -9.27 6.05 18.13
C GLU A 44 -10.02 7.39 18.16
N GLU A 45 -10.12 8.09 17.03
CA GLU A 45 -10.74 9.41 16.99
C GLU A 45 -12.26 9.39 17.22
N LYS A 46 -12.96 8.48 16.54
CA LYS A 46 -14.44 8.44 16.54
C LYS A 46 -14.99 7.02 16.68
N PRO A 47 -14.58 6.25 17.71
CA PRO A 47 -15.04 4.88 17.90
C PRO A 47 -16.57 4.82 18.00
N LYS A 48 -17.18 3.88 17.27
CA LYS A 48 -18.64 3.81 17.12
C LYS A 48 -19.28 2.85 18.12
N PRO A 49 -20.20 3.31 18.98
CA PRO A 49 -20.80 2.45 20.00
C PRO A 49 -21.77 1.44 19.40
N PHE A 50 -21.77 0.22 19.95
CA PHE A 50 -22.79 -0.78 19.68
C PHE A 50 -24.10 -0.43 20.39
N LYS A 51 -25.22 -0.83 19.78
CA LYS A 51 -26.57 -0.63 20.32
C LYS A 51 -27.19 -1.97 20.67
N ARG A 52 -27.81 -2.06 21.85
CA ARG A 52 -28.52 -3.26 22.31
C ARG A 52 -29.62 -3.62 21.30
N VAL A 53 -29.70 -4.90 20.93
CA VAL A 53 -30.76 -5.41 20.06
C VAL A 53 -32.01 -5.62 20.91
N SER A 54 -33.00 -4.74 20.76
CA SER A 54 -34.30 -4.90 21.43
C SER A 54 -35.15 -5.94 20.69
N SER A 55 -35.58 -6.99 21.40
CA SER A 55 -36.34 -8.18 20.97
C SER A 55 -35.52 -9.25 20.23
N THR A 56 -35.04 -10.26 20.96
CA THR A 56 -34.77 -11.60 20.40
C THR A 56 -36.07 -12.41 20.44
N PRO A 57 -36.74 -12.70 19.32
CA PRO A 57 -37.69 -13.80 19.29
C PRO A 57 -36.96 -15.11 19.64
N ARG A 58 -37.67 -16.07 20.23
CA ARG A 58 -37.17 -17.37 20.71
C ARG A 58 -36.30 -18.17 19.70
N SER A 59 -36.35 -17.84 18.40
CA SER A 59 -35.59 -18.50 17.33
C SER A 59 -34.29 -17.81 16.92
N ALA A 60 -33.99 -16.63 17.48
CA ALA A 60 -32.75 -15.86 17.24
C ALA A 60 -32.10 -15.44 18.57
N SER A 61 -32.29 -16.26 19.62
CA SER A 61 -31.65 -16.08 20.92
C SER A 61 -30.14 -16.24 20.80
N SER A 62 -29.41 -15.51 21.64
CA SER A 62 -27.97 -15.62 21.65
C SER A 62 -27.54 -17.05 22.02
N PRO A 63 -26.45 -17.58 21.42
CA PRO A 63 -25.97 -18.94 21.71
C PRO A 63 -25.69 -19.19 23.20
N SER A 64 -25.19 -18.18 23.92
CA SER A 64 -24.85 -18.28 25.35
C SER A 64 -25.92 -17.74 26.30
N GLY A 65 -27.04 -17.23 25.79
CA GLY A 65 -28.11 -16.57 26.57
C GLY A 65 -27.80 -15.14 27.03
N LYS A 66 -26.66 -14.56 26.62
CA LYS A 66 -26.24 -13.18 26.91
C LYS A 66 -26.93 -12.15 26.02
N THR A 67 -26.75 -10.87 26.37
CA THR A 67 -27.31 -9.75 25.59
C THR A 67 -26.62 -9.64 24.23
N LEU A 68 -27.42 -9.46 23.17
CA LEU A 68 -26.92 -9.14 21.83
C LEU A 68 -26.88 -7.64 21.58
N TRP A 69 -25.81 -7.23 20.92
CA TRP A 69 -25.52 -5.85 20.54
C TRP A 69 -25.18 -5.79 19.06
N SER A 70 -25.44 -4.65 18.41
CA SER A 70 -25.10 -4.46 17.01
C SER A 70 -24.60 -3.06 16.70
N CYS A 71 -23.65 -2.98 15.76
CA CYS A 71 -23.16 -1.75 15.19
C CYS A 71 -23.23 -1.88 13.65
N SER A 72 -23.76 -0.87 12.96
CA SER A 72 -23.79 -0.86 11.49
C SER A 72 -22.99 0.30 10.92
N LEU A 73 -22.27 0.05 9.83
CA LEU A 73 -21.61 1.03 8.97
C LEU A 73 -22.23 1.03 7.57
N THR A 74 -22.18 2.18 6.90
CA THR A 74 -22.38 2.28 5.45
C THR A 74 -21.01 2.33 4.82
N VAL A 75 -20.74 1.40 3.90
CA VAL A 75 -19.41 1.16 3.32
C VAL A 75 -19.54 1.08 1.80
N PRO A 76 -18.65 1.71 1.00
CA PRO A 76 -18.64 1.53 -0.45
C PRO A 76 -18.57 0.05 -0.83
N ARG A 77 -19.25 -0.36 -1.91
CA ARG A 77 -19.38 -1.77 -2.27
C ARG A 77 -18.08 -2.38 -2.80
N ASP A 78 -17.13 -1.54 -3.20
CA ASP A 78 -15.81 -1.85 -3.71
C ASP A 78 -14.71 -1.67 -2.64
N ALA A 79 -15.07 -1.59 -1.35
CA ALA A 79 -14.13 -1.27 -0.29
C ALA A 79 -13.43 -2.47 0.38
N TYR A 80 -12.17 -2.27 0.75
CA TYR A 80 -11.46 -3.06 1.75
C TYR A 80 -11.41 -2.28 3.06
N ILE A 81 -11.71 -2.95 4.18
CA ILE A 81 -11.79 -2.31 5.50
C ILE A 81 -11.07 -3.15 6.55
N GLU A 82 -10.19 -2.50 7.31
CA GLU A 82 -9.68 -2.99 8.59
C GLU A 82 -10.47 -2.42 9.77
N TYR A 83 -10.61 -3.23 10.82
CA TYR A 83 -11.31 -2.85 12.03
C TYR A 83 -10.80 -3.62 13.25
N ALA A 84 -11.16 -3.14 14.43
CA ALA A 84 -10.99 -3.82 15.70
C ALA A 84 -12.11 -3.40 16.67
N PHE A 85 -12.23 -4.13 17.77
CA PHE A 85 -13.07 -3.72 18.88
C PHE A 85 -12.24 -3.02 19.96
N TYR A 86 -12.89 -2.11 20.67
CA TYR A 86 -12.29 -1.34 21.74
C TYR A 86 -13.17 -1.40 22.98
N ASP A 87 -12.59 -1.80 24.10
CA ASP A 87 -13.25 -1.70 25.39
C ASP A 87 -12.90 -0.37 26.03
N ALA A 88 -13.90 0.52 26.16
CA ALA A 88 -13.72 1.83 26.76
C ALA A 88 -13.41 1.77 28.27
N ALA A 89 -13.73 0.66 28.95
CA ALA A 89 -13.46 0.49 30.37
C ALA A 89 -12.00 0.11 30.63
N SER A 90 -11.46 -0.86 29.90
CA SER A 90 -10.05 -1.26 30.00
C SER A 90 -9.10 -0.41 29.16
N GLN A 91 -9.64 0.38 28.22
CA GLN A 91 -8.90 1.11 27.19
C GLN A 91 -8.08 0.20 26.27
N GLU A 92 -8.50 -1.04 26.09
CA GLU A 92 -7.79 -2.02 25.26
C GLU A 92 -8.48 -2.24 23.91
N LYS A 93 -7.64 -2.34 22.87
CA LYS A 93 -8.03 -2.80 21.54
C LYS A 93 -7.91 -4.32 21.47
N PHE A 94 -8.92 -4.99 20.94
CA PHE A 94 -8.93 -6.44 20.76
C PHE A 94 -9.63 -6.84 19.44
N LEU A 95 -9.37 -8.07 19.01
CA LEU A 95 -9.92 -8.62 17.78
C LEU A 95 -11.37 -9.08 17.98
N ASP A 96 -12.16 -8.96 16.92
CA ASP A 96 -13.50 -9.52 16.83
C ASP A 96 -13.44 -11.06 16.89
N PRO A 97 -13.96 -11.69 17.96
CA PRO A 97 -13.89 -13.14 18.12
C PRO A 97 -14.76 -13.88 17.10
N TRP A 98 -15.66 -13.20 16.39
CA TRP A 98 -16.53 -13.79 15.36
C TRP A 98 -15.97 -13.58 13.95
N ASN A 99 -14.78 -13.01 13.81
CA ASN A 99 -14.09 -12.90 12.52
C ASN A 99 -12.67 -13.48 12.64
N GLU A 100 -12.44 -14.64 12.05
CA GLU A 100 -11.12 -15.27 12.04
C GLU A 100 -10.14 -14.56 11.09
N ARG A 101 -10.63 -13.73 10.16
CA ARG A 101 -9.81 -13.00 9.21
C ARG A 101 -9.11 -11.85 9.91
N THR A 102 -7.79 -11.96 9.97
CA THR A 102 -6.93 -10.97 10.60
C THR A 102 -5.72 -10.68 9.72
N VAL A 103 -5.24 -9.45 9.83
CA VAL A 103 -4.06 -8.95 9.11
C VAL A 103 -3.15 -8.24 10.11
N ASN A 104 -1.84 -8.33 9.90
CA ASN A 104 -0.91 -7.53 10.68
C ASN A 104 -0.98 -6.08 10.14
N ASN A 105 -1.03 -5.09 11.02
CA ASN A 105 -1.28 -3.69 10.63
C ASN A 105 -0.02 -2.84 10.44
N GLY A 106 1.17 -3.40 10.61
CA GLY A 106 2.43 -2.66 10.42
C GLY A 106 2.90 -1.91 11.67
N LEU A 107 2.07 -1.86 12.72
CA LEU A 107 2.35 -1.16 13.99
C LEU A 107 2.51 -2.14 15.15
N GLY A 108 2.99 -3.36 14.87
CA GLY A 108 3.20 -4.40 15.87
C GLY A 108 1.93 -5.07 16.41
N SER A 109 0.75 -4.82 15.82
CA SER A 109 -0.51 -5.46 16.20
C SER A 109 -1.26 -6.04 15.00
N ARG A 110 -2.42 -6.66 15.27
CA ARG A 110 -3.31 -7.20 14.23
C ARG A 110 -4.64 -6.47 14.26
N ASN A 111 -5.26 -6.40 13.09
CA ASN A 111 -6.63 -5.94 12.90
C ASN A 111 -7.45 -7.08 12.28
N ASN A 112 -8.76 -7.06 12.46
CA ASN A 112 -9.66 -7.82 11.60
C ASN A 112 -9.87 -7.08 10.29
N PHE A 113 -10.24 -7.80 9.24
CA PHE A 113 -10.54 -7.16 7.95
C PHE A 113 -11.69 -7.85 7.22
N PHE A 114 -12.25 -7.16 6.23
CA PHE A 114 -13.18 -7.72 5.26
C PHE A 114 -13.11 -6.96 3.92
N TYR A 115 -13.51 -7.66 2.85
CA TYR A 115 -13.75 -7.07 1.52
C TYR A 115 -15.25 -6.92 1.31
N MET A 116 -15.66 -5.80 0.71
CA MET A 116 -17.02 -5.59 0.24
C MET A 116 -17.26 -6.32 -1.09
N PRO A 117 -18.52 -6.56 -1.51
CA PRO A 117 -18.82 -7.55 -2.55
C PRO A 117 -18.31 -7.25 -3.96
N GLU A 118 -17.92 -6.01 -4.26
CA GLU A 118 -17.41 -5.58 -5.57
C GLU A 118 -15.89 -5.40 -5.57
N THR A 119 -15.21 -5.92 -4.55
CA THR A 119 -13.75 -5.95 -4.46
C THR A 119 -13.26 -7.26 -3.88
N MET A 120 -12.01 -7.58 -4.15
CA MET A 120 -11.35 -8.80 -3.74
C MET A 120 -9.83 -8.59 -3.74
N PRO A 121 -9.06 -9.43 -3.00
CA PRO A 121 -7.61 -9.38 -3.07
C PRO A 121 -7.13 -9.41 -4.51
N SER A 122 -6.06 -8.66 -4.83
CA SER A 122 -5.52 -8.65 -6.17
C SER A 122 -5.09 -10.07 -6.59
N PRO A 123 -5.48 -10.54 -7.79
CA PRO A 123 -5.05 -11.86 -8.27
C PRO A 123 -3.53 -11.93 -8.42
N PHE A 124 -2.85 -10.80 -8.62
CA PHE A 124 -1.40 -10.72 -8.72
C PHE A 124 -0.69 -10.91 -7.37
N SER A 125 -1.38 -10.74 -6.25
CA SER A 125 -0.80 -10.96 -4.91
C SER A 125 -0.70 -12.44 -4.52
N MET A 126 -1.33 -13.33 -5.29
CA MET A 126 -1.38 -14.77 -5.01
C MET A 126 -0.31 -15.52 -5.81
N ARG A 127 0.48 -16.35 -5.12
CA ARG A 127 1.50 -17.18 -5.77
C ARG A 127 0.84 -18.22 -6.67
N ARG A 128 1.23 -18.25 -7.95
CA ARG A 128 0.76 -19.22 -8.94
C ARG A 128 1.79 -20.32 -9.14
N ALA A 129 1.35 -21.59 -9.13
CA ALA A 129 2.24 -22.73 -9.29
C ALA A 129 2.94 -22.77 -10.67
N THR A 130 2.32 -22.15 -11.68
CA THR A 130 2.81 -22.09 -13.06
C THR A 130 3.80 -20.96 -13.32
N VAL A 131 3.99 -20.05 -12.36
CA VAL A 131 4.88 -18.88 -12.51
C VAL A 131 6.21 -19.17 -11.86
N HIS A 132 7.30 -19.05 -12.63
CA HIS A 132 8.65 -19.18 -12.11
C HIS A 132 8.97 -18.03 -11.17
N ALA A 133 9.37 -18.36 -9.94
CA ALA A 133 9.74 -17.37 -8.95
C ALA A 133 11.09 -16.73 -9.33
N SER A 134 11.17 -15.41 -9.21
CA SER A 134 12.43 -14.69 -9.35
C SER A 134 13.38 -14.97 -8.19
N THR A 135 14.65 -14.63 -8.39
CA THR A 135 15.67 -14.79 -7.33
C THR A 135 15.67 -13.56 -6.43
N LEU A 136 15.57 -13.78 -5.12
CA LEU A 136 15.75 -12.74 -4.10
C LEU A 136 17.07 -13.01 -3.36
N THR A 137 17.98 -12.05 -3.38
CA THR A 137 19.26 -12.12 -2.65
C THR A 137 19.29 -11.07 -1.55
N ARG A 138 20.00 -11.35 -0.47
CA ARG A 138 20.16 -10.45 0.69
C ARG A 138 21.60 -9.97 0.76
N HIS A 139 21.75 -8.67 0.95
CA HIS A 139 23.04 -7.96 1.06
C HIS A 139 23.01 -7.04 2.26
N ARG A 140 24.18 -6.58 2.71
CA ARG A 140 24.33 -5.54 3.73
C ARG A 140 25.07 -4.36 3.14
N VAL A 141 24.63 -3.15 3.45
CA VAL A 141 25.24 -1.89 2.99
C VAL A 141 25.47 -0.96 4.18
N SER A 142 26.54 -0.17 4.14
CA SER A 142 26.83 0.82 5.19
C SER A 142 25.68 1.83 5.30
N THR A 143 25.36 2.26 6.53
CA THR A 143 24.44 3.38 6.80
C THR A 143 25.13 4.60 7.39
N ASP A 144 26.45 4.72 7.25
CA ASP A 144 27.22 5.85 7.79
C ASP A 144 26.71 7.20 7.24
N LEU A 145 26.32 7.23 5.96
CA LEU A 145 25.73 8.41 5.30
C LEU A 145 24.36 8.80 5.87
N LEU A 146 23.63 7.85 6.47
CA LEU A 146 22.36 8.09 7.15
C LEU A 146 22.55 8.44 8.63
N GLN A 147 23.80 8.45 9.11
CA GLN A 147 24.17 8.62 10.52
C GLN A 147 23.45 7.60 11.41
N ASP A 148 23.24 6.39 10.90
CA ASP A 148 22.65 5.25 11.60
C ASP A 148 23.76 4.23 11.88
N ASP A 149 23.85 3.76 13.12
CA ASP A 149 24.94 2.88 13.55
C ASP A 149 24.71 1.48 12.97
N SER A 150 25.49 1.07 11.95
CA SER A 150 25.69 -0.29 11.40
C SER A 150 25.61 -0.34 9.87
N GLU A 151 25.43 -1.55 9.34
CA GLU A 151 24.98 -1.83 7.98
C GLU A 151 23.51 -2.27 8.02
N ARG A 152 22.78 -2.01 6.95
CA ARG A 152 21.37 -2.38 6.79
C ARG A 152 21.18 -3.44 5.72
N ASP A 153 20.23 -4.34 5.93
CA ASP A 153 19.85 -5.31 4.91
C ASP A 153 19.20 -4.61 3.71
N VAL A 154 19.64 -4.99 2.52
CA VAL A 154 19.02 -4.67 1.23
C VAL A 154 18.73 -5.98 0.52
N TYR A 155 17.52 -6.12 -0.01
CA TYR A 155 17.16 -7.30 -0.79
C TYR A 155 17.09 -6.94 -2.26
N LEU A 156 17.76 -7.73 -3.10
CA LEU A 156 17.75 -7.54 -4.56
C LEU A 156 16.91 -8.62 -5.21
N TYR A 157 15.89 -8.21 -5.94
CA TYR A 157 15.08 -9.05 -6.80
C TYR A 157 15.64 -9.02 -8.21
N LYS A 158 15.97 -10.21 -8.72
CA LYS A 158 16.46 -10.44 -10.07
C LYS A 158 15.41 -11.17 -10.87
N SER A 159 14.83 -10.48 -11.86
CA SER A 159 13.93 -11.06 -12.84
C SER A 159 14.59 -12.24 -13.59
N PRO A 160 13.83 -13.27 -14.01
CA PRO A 160 14.38 -14.48 -14.65
C PRO A 160 14.75 -14.25 -16.13
N VAL A 161 15.39 -13.12 -16.43
CA VAL A 161 15.89 -12.78 -17.76
C VAL A 161 17.39 -12.51 -17.75
N SER A 162 18.04 -12.72 -18.88
CA SER A 162 19.46 -12.44 -19.05
C SER A 162 19.73 -11.00 -19.44
N ASP A 163 18.81 -10.34 -20.14
CA ASP A 163 19.04 -9.01 -20.69
C ASP A 163 19.06 -7.92 -19.59
N PRO A 164 19.75 -6.79 -19.82
CA PRO A 164 19.69 -5.66 -18.91
C PRO A 164 18.26 -5.13 -18.72
N VAL A 165 17.89 -4.83 -17.47
CA VAL A 165 16.54 -4.38 -17.09
C VAL A 165 16.56 -3.05 -16.33
N PRO A 166 15.47 -2.27 -16.32
CA PRO A 166 15.37 -1.12 -15.44
C PRO A 166 15.34 -1.56 -13.96
N LEU A 167 15.79 -0.68 -13.07
CA LEU A 167 15.74 -0.85 -11.63
C LEU A 167 14.54 -0.10 -11.03
N LEU A 168 13.85 -0.74 -10.08
CA LEU A 168 12.93 -0.11 -9.15
C LEU A 168 13.56 -0.06 -7.75
N ILE A 169 13.71 1.14 -7.19
CA ILE A 169 14.01 1.30 -5.77
C ILE A 169 12.71 1.28 -4.99
N ASP A 170 12.62 0.44 -3.96
CA ASP A 170 11.44 0.32 -3.11
C ASP A 170 11.77 0.72 -1.66
N TYR A 171 11.16 1.83 -1.21
CA TYR A 171 11.23 2.28 0.18
C TYR A 171 10.27 1.46 1.05
N ASP A 172 10.68 1.16 2.29
CA ASP A 172 10.02 0.16 3.15
C ASP A 172 10.04 -1.27 2.60
N GLY A 173 11.17 -1.66 2.02
CA GLY A 173 11.30 -2.93 1.32
C GLY A 173 10.92 -4.16 2.14
N TYR A 174 11.12 -4.15 3.46
CA TYR A 174 10.64 -5.24 4.34
C TYR A 174 9.12 -5.37 4.30
N GLU A 175 8.40 -4.25 4.31
CA GLU A 175 6.95 -4.24 4.32
C GLU A 175 6.38 -4.62 2.95
N TYR A 176 6.97 -4.15 1.85
CA TYR A 176 6.56 -4.58 0.51
C TYR A 176 6.88 -6.04 0.22
N LEU A 177 7.97 -6.60 0.76
CA LEU A 177 8.24 -8.03 0.69
C LEU A 177 7.20 -8.85 1.45
N ASN A 178 6.91 -8.47 2.70
CA ASN A 178 6.13 -9.31 3.61
C ASN A 178 4.62 -9.07 3.51
N ARG A 179 4.18 -7.84 3.30
CA ARG A 179 2.76 -7.43 3.27
C ARG A 179 2.33 -7.01 1.87
N GLY A 180 3.15 -6.20 1.21
CA GLY A 180 2.94 -5.76 -0.16
C GLY A 180 3.04 -6.87 -1.20
N LYS A 181 3.61 -8.04 -0.83
CA LYS A 181 3.83 -9.19 -1.73
C LYS A 181 4.42 -8.80 -3.09
N LEU A 182 5.26 -7.76 -3.11
CA LEU A 182 5.66 -7.11 -4.36
C LEU A 182 6.39 -8.06 -5.30
N THR A 183 7.19 -8.99 -4.78
CA THR A 183 7.87 -10.02 -5.59
C THR A 183 6.89 -10.95 -6.30
N THR A 184 5.80 -11.34 -5.62
CA THR A 184 4.76 -12.20 -6.21
C THR A 184 3.96 -11.44 -7.26
N ILE A 185 3.63 -10.18 -6.98
CA ILE A 185 2.97 -9.29 -7.95
C ILE A 185 3.85 -9.15 -9.19
N MET A 186 5.14 -8.88 -9.00
CA MET A 186 6.09 -8.69 -10.09
C MET A 186 6.24 -9.94 -10.96
N ASP A 187 6.46 -11.11 -10.35
CA ASP A 187 6.57 -12.39 -11.06
C ASP A 187 5.32 -12.66 -11.91
N ASN A 188 4.15 -12.41 -11.32
CA ASN A 188 2.86 -12.62 -11.94
C ASN A 188 2.61 -11.66 -13.12
N LEU A 189 2.92 -10.36 -12.97
CA LEU A 189 2.76 -9.37 -14.04
C LEU A 189 3.73 -9.62 -15.21
N ILE A 190 4.97 -10.01 -14.93
CA ILE A 190 5.97 -10.37 -15.94
C ILE A 190 5.52 -11.64 -16.69
N ALA A 191 5.06 -12.66 -15.96
CA ALA A 191 4.58 -13.90 -16.56
C ALA A 191 3.37 -13.68 -17.49
N ASP A 192 2.46 -12.78 -17.11
CA ASP A 192 1.30 -12.40 -17.92
C ASP A 192 1.63 -11.41 -19.03
N ARG A 193 2.90 -10.96 -19.13
CA ARG A 193 3.38 -9.95 -20.10
C ARG A 193 2.59 -8.63 -20.02
N LEU A 194 2.15 -8.26 -18.81
CA LEU A 194 1.55 -6.96 -18.53
C LEU A 194 2.61 -5.89 -18.28
N ILE A 195 3.82 -6.31 -17.89
CA ILE A 195 4.98 -5.42 -17.76
C ILE A 195 6.22 -6.03 -18.41
N CYS A 196 7.19 -5.17 -18.73
CA CYS A 196 8.54 -5.63 -19.05
C CYS A 196 9.26 -6.16 -17.78
N PRO A 197 10.24 -7.08 -17.94
CA PRO A 197 11.11 -7.51 -16.85
C PRO A 197 11.83 -6.33 -16.18
N ILE A 198 11.86 -6.30 -14.84
CA ILE A 198 12.56 -5.28 -14.04
C ILE A 198 13.39 -5.92 -12.92
N ALA A 199 14.38 -5.20 -12.39
CA ALA A 199 15.00 -5.54 -11.11
C ALA A 199 14.44 -4.64 -9.99
N ILE A 200 14.50 -5.10 -8.73
CA ILE A 200 14.08 -4.29 -7.58
C ILE A 200 15.15 -4.32 -6.49
N ALA A 201 15.45 -3.15 -5.91
CA ALA A 201 16.18 -3.05 -4.65
C ALA A 201 15.23 -2.63 -3.52
N PHE A 202 14.98 -3.56 -2.60
CA PHE A 202 14.13 -3.38 -1.43
C PHE A 202 14.96 -2.79 -0.28
N LEU A 203 14.70 -1.53 0.04
CA LEU A 203 15.43 -0.79 1.06
C LEU A 203 14.70 -0.84 2.39
N LEU A 204 15.33 -1.43 3.40
CA LEU A 204 14.81 -1.34 4.75
C LEU A 204 14.96 0.09 5.28
N ASN A 205 14.02 0.51 6.11
CA ASN A 205 14.05 1.82 6.78
C ASN A 205 14.81 1.76 8.12
N GLY A 206 15.17 2.92 8.66
CA GLY A 206 15.82 3.06 9.98
C GLY A 206 14.90 2.90 11.19
N LYS A 207 13.76 2.21 11.07
CA LYS A 207 12.75 2.00 12.11
C LYS A 207 12.30 3.33 12.74
N SER A 208 12.73 3.64 13.96
CA SER A 208 12.44 4.92 14.63
C SER A 208 12.99 6.13 13.87
N ARG A 209 13.99 5.94 13.01
CA ARG A 209 14.58 6.97 12.14
C ARG A 209 13.93 7.07 10.76
N ARG A 210 12.91 6.25 10.46
CA ARG A 210 12.24 6.24 9.15
C ARG A 210 11.80 7.63 8.69
N ASN A 211 11.27 8.46 9.58
CA ASN A 211 10.86 9.83 9.21
C ASN A 211 12.05 10.74 8.90
N VAL A 212 13.18 10.56 9.58
CA VAL A 212 14.42 11.31 9.27
C VAL A 212 14.94 10.96 7.88
N GLU A 213 14.76 9.72 7.45
CA GLU A 213 15.16 9.26 6.12
C GLU A 213 14.16 9.69 5.04
N TYR A 214 12.85 9.63 5.31
CA TYR A 214 11.84 9.71 4.25
C TYR A 214 11.16 11.08 4.12
N LEU A 215 11.33 11.99 5.07
CA LEU A 215 10.82 13.37 4.95
C LEU A 215 11.78 14.27 4.14
N CYS A 216 11.99 13.90 2.87
CA CYS A 216 12.84 14.63 1.90
C CYS A 216 14.33 14.73 2.30
N SER A 217 14.93 13.60 2.70
CA SER A 217 16.33 13.59 3.17
C SER A 217 17.36 13.51 2.05
N ASP A 218 18.20 14.53 1.92
CA ASP A 218 19.37 14.48 1.02
C ASP A 218 20.42 13.44 1.47
N ALA A 219 20.42 13.03 2.75
CA ALA A 219 21.26 11.93 3.22
C ALA A 219 20.83 10.61 2.55
N THR A 220 19.52 10.38 2.41
CA THR A 220 18.98 9.22 1.69
C THR A 220 19.29 9.29 0.20
N ILE A 221 19.26 10.46 -0.43
CA ILE A 221 19.70 10.65 -1.82
C ILE A 221 21.18 10.27 -1.97
N THR A 222 22.03 10.75 -1.07
CA THR A 222 23.47 10.46 -1.10
C THR A 222 23.74 8.96 -0.87
N TRP A 223 23.00 8.34 0.05
CA TRP A 223 23.10 6.89 0.30
C TRP A 223 22.67 6.06 -0.92
N LEU A 224 21.62 6.47 -1.63
CA LEU A 224 21.23 5.83 -2.90
C LEU A 224 22.37 5.87 -3.92
N GLU A 225 22.95 7.05 -4.13
CA GLU A 225 24.02 7.27 -5.11
C GLU A 225 25.29 6.49 -4.78
N ARG A 226 25.68 6.49 -3.50
CA ARG A 226 27.00 5.99 -3.06
C ARG A 226 27.03 4.53 -2.66
N GLU A 227 25.92 3.98 -2.18
CA GLU A 227 25.87 2.62 -1.64
C GLU A 227 24.92 1.72 -2.45
N ILE A 228 23.69 2.19 -2.69
CA ILE A 228 22.64 1.34 -3.26
C ILE A 228 22.81 1.11 -4.75
N LEU A 229 23.02 2.16 -5.54
CA LEU A 229 23.21 2.03 -6.99
C LEU A 229 24.45 1.18 -7.33
N PRO A 230 25.63 1.39 -6.69
CA PRO A 230 26.78 0.51 -6.89
C PRO A 230 26.49 -0.96 -6.55
N LEU A 231 25.86 -1.25 -5.40
CA LEU A 231 25.47 -2.61 -5.03
C LEU A 231 24.54 -3.24 -6.08
N ALA A 232 23.55 -2.48 -6.55
CA ALA A 232 22.60 -2.95 -7.55
C ALA A 232 23.32 -3.26 -8.87
N HIS A 233 24.24 -2.41 -9.32
CA HIS A 233 25.04 -2.64 -10.53
C HIS A 233 26.00 -3.83 -10.40
N GLU A 234 26.52 -4.12 -9.20
CA GLU A 234 27.38 -5.27 -8.95
C GLU A 234 26.63 -6.60 -9.11
N HIS A 235 25.39 -6.68 -8.61
CA HIS A 235 24.66 -7.93 -8.50
C HIS A 235 23.54 -8.14 -9.54
N LEU A 236 23.16 -7.08 -10.26
CA LEU A 236 22.07 -7.09 -11.24
C LEU A 236 22.57 -6.65 -12.61
N ARG A 237 21.92 -7.15 -13.66
CA ARG A 237 22.16 -6.67 -15.03
C ARG A 237 21.19 -5.54 -15.30
N LEU A 238 21.64 -4.31 -15.12
CA LEU A 238 20.80 -3.11 -15.25
C LEU A 238 21.06 -2.38 -16.57
N LEU A 239 20.05 -1.69 -17.08
CA LEU A 239 20.19 -0.80 -18.25
C LEU A 239 21.26 0.27 -18.01
N ASP A 240 22.01 0.60 -19.06
CA ASP A 240 22.96 1.71 -19.00
C ASP A 240 22.21 3.04 -19.02
N LEU A 241 22.39 3.86 -17.97
CA LEU A 241 21.74 5.16 -17.84
C LEU A 241 22.28 6.20 -18.84
N ALA A 242 23.47 6.00 -19.42
CA ALA A 242 23.97 6.86 -20.49
C ALA A 242 23.16 6.67 -21.79
N GLU A 243 22.71 5.44 -22.06
CA GLU A 243 21.87 5.11 -23.22
C GLU A 243 20.37 5.26 -22.91
N HIS A 244 20.00 5.09 -21.65
CA HIS A 244 18.62 5.10 -21.18
C HIS A 244 18.45 6.01 -19.94
N PRO A 245 18.62 7.33 -20.07
CA PRO A 245 18.42 8.26 -18.95
C PRO A 245 16.96 8.16 -18.46
N GLY A 246 16.77 8.18 -17.13
CA GLY A 246 15.46 8.08 -16.49
C GLY A 246 14.80 6.70 -16.63
N ALA A 247 15.57 5.65 -16.95
CA ALA A 247 15.03 4.30 -17.07
C ALA A 247 14.57 3.72 -15.74
N TYR A 248 15.15 4.14 -14.62
CA TYR A 248 14.84 3.59 -13.31
C TYR A 248 13.62 4.26 -12.69
N ALA A 249 13.08 3.60 -11.68
CA ALA A 249 11.91 4.05 -10.94
C ALA A 249 12.14 4.01 -9.43
N VAL A 250 11.31 4.74 -8.70
CA VAL A 250 11.23 4.72 -7.23
C VAL A 250 9.78 4.49 -6.80
N LEU A 251 9.59 3.67 -5.77
CA LEU A 251 8.30 3.31 -5.16
C LEU A 251 8.37 3.50 -3.64
N GLY A 252 7.26 3.93 -3.05
CA GLY A 252 7.08 4.01 -1.62
C GLY A 252 5.65 4.40 -1.25
N ALA A 253 5.30 4.15 0.01
CA ALA A 253 4.00 4.52 0.57
C ALA A 253 4.13 5.52 1.74
N SER A 254 3.14 6.39 1.93
CA SER A 254 3.15 7.39 3.02
C SER A 254 4.38 8.31 2.92
N ALA A 255 5.15 8.48 3.99
CA ALA A 255 6.45 9.17 3.93
C ALA A 255 7.40 8.56 2.88
N GLY A 256 7.35 7.24 2.64
CA GLY A 256 8.10 6.61 1.55
C GLY A 256 7.65 7.08 0.17
N GLY A 257 6.35 7.34 -0.03
CA GLY A 257 5.82 7.89 -1.28
C GLY A 257 6.25 9.35 -1.49
N LEU A 258 6.31 10.14 -0.42
CA LEU A 258 6.94 11.47 -0.44
C LEU A 258 8.41 11.35 -0.84
N MET A 259 9.15 10.43 -0.23
CA MET A 259 10.55 10.20 -0.55
C MET A 259 10.75 9.76 -2.00
N SER A 260 9.86 8.93 -2.56
CA SER A 260 9.87 8.59 -3.99
C SER A 260 9.69 9.81 -4.88
N MET A 261 8.73 10.69 -4.56
CA MET A 261 8.58 11.97 -5.29
C MET A 261 9.85 12.81 -5.18
N TYR A 262 10.39 12.96 -3.98
CA TYR A 262 11.61 13.73 -3.75
C TYR A 262 12.80 13.16 -4.54
N THR A 263 13.01 11.85 -4.51
CA THR A 263 14.09 11.18 -5.25
C THR A 263 13.98 11.38 -6.76
N GLY A 264 12.79 11.23 -7.35
CA GLY A 264 12.59 11.51 -8.77
C GLY A 264 12.88 12.96 -9.14
N LEU A 265 12.50 13.92 -8.28
CA LEU A 265 12.78 15.34 -8.49
C LEU A 265 14.26 15.71 -8.32
N ARG A 266 15.01 14.96 -7.50
CA ARG A 266 16.42 15.22 -7.21
C ARG A 266 17.37 14.55 -8.19
N MET A 267 16.99 13.41 -8.77
CA MET A 267 17.82 12.60 -9.67
C MET A 267 17.04 12.13 -10.92
N PRO A 268 16.41 13.04 -11.69
CA PRO A 268 15.52 12.67 -12.80
C PRO A 268 16.21 11.92 -13.95
N GLU A 269 17.51 12.14 -14.14
CA GLU A 269 18.34 11.44 -15.11
C GLU A 269 18.57 9.97 -14.75
N ILE A 270 18.35 9.59 -13.50
CA ILE A 270 18.39 8.21 -13.02
C ILE A 270 16.96 7.69 -12.89
N PHE A 271 16.14 8.36 -12.09
CA PHE A 271 14.79 7.97 -11.71
C PHE A 271 13.75 8.79 -12.47
N GLY A 272 13.51 8.44 -13.73
CA GLY A 272 12.52 9.10 -14.59
C GLY A 272 11.08 8.71 -14.29
N LYS A 273 10.86 7.77 -13.35
CA LYS A 273 9.55 7.22 -12.99
C LYS A 273 9.35 7.22 -11.49
N VAL A 274 8.19 7.66 -11.04
CA VAL A 274 7.83 7.73 -9.62
C VAL A 274 6.50 7.01 -9.41
N LEU A 275 6.48 6.03 -8.52
CA LEU A 275 5.26 5.44 -7.98
C LEU A 275 5.09 5.92 -6.54
N CYS A 276 3.99 6.61 -6.27
CA CYS A 276 3.79 7.36 -5.04
C CYS A 276 2.44 6.96 -4.43
N GLN A 277 2.48 6.10 -3.40
CA GLN A 277 1.25 5.61 -2.76
C GLN A 277 0.93 6.42 -1.51
N SER A 278 -0.23 7.06 -1.48
CA SER A 278 -0.81 7.72 -0.30
C SER A 278 0.19 8.64 0.41
N ALA A 279 0.88 9.52 -0.33
CA ALA A 279 2.02 10.25 0.21
C ALA A 279 1.62 11.40 1.14
N VAL A 280 2.53 11.73 2.06
CA VAL A 280 2.39 12.86 2.99
C VAL A 280 3.16 14.04 2.41
N PHE A 281 2.47 15.01 1.80
CA PHE A 281 3.09 16.20 1.19
C PHE A 281 3.12 17.40 2.14
N SER A 282 2.23 17.43 3.13
CA SER A 282 2.23 18.40 4.22
C SER A 282 2.21 17.74 5.59
N LEU A 283 2.87 18.38 6.56
CA LEU A 283 2.84 18.01 7.97
C LEU A 283 2.60 19.27 8.82
N ASP A 284 1.68 19.21 9.78
CA ASP A 284 1.34 20.33 10.66
C ASP A 284 1.03 21.64 9.92
N GLY A 285 0.35 21.53 8.77
CA GLY A 285 -0.01 22.66 7.92
C GLY A 285 1.14 23.28 7.13
N ARG A 286 2.30 22.61 7.06
CA ARG A 286 3.47 23.05 6.29
C ARG A 286 3.78 22.08 5.17
N ASP A 287 4.08 22.61 4.00
CA ASP A 287 4.57 21.83 2.87
C ASP A 287 5.97 21.28 3.13
N LEU A 288 6.20 20.04 2.70
CA LEU A 288 7.51 19.42 2.69
C LEU A 288 8.24 19.72 1.37
N SER A 289 9.57 19.62 1.37
CA SER A 289 10.44 20.13 0.30
C SER A 289 10.08 19.64 -1.11
N ALA A 290 9.52 18.43 -1.25
CA ALA A 290 9.06 17.93 -2.55
C ALA A 290 8.00 18.85 -3.20
N VAL A 291 7.11 19.45 -2.40
CA VAL A 291 6.09 20.38 -2.90
C VAL A 291 6.72 21.65 -3.45
N ASP A 292 7.74 22.18 -2.78
CA ASP A 292 8.48 23.38 -3.23
C ASP A 292 9.24 23.10 -4.54
N LEU A 293 9.84 21.92 -4.66
CA LEU A 293 10.51 21.48 -5.89
C LEU A 293 9.53 21.40 -7.06
N VAL A 294 8.35 20.79 -6.86
CA VAL A 294 7.32 20.76 -7.91
C VAL A 294 6.83 22.16 -8.25
N ARG A 295 6.61 23.02 -7.24
CA ARG A 295 6.19 24.41 -7.46
C ARG A 295 7.19 25.19 -8.31
N SER A 296 8.50 24.90 -8.15
CA SER A 296 9.57 25.48 -8.97
C SER A 296 9.54 25.02 -10.43
N GLY A 297 9.10 23.78 -10.70
CA GLY A 297 8.87 23.26 -12.05
C GLY A 297 10.12 23.08 -12.92
N HIS A 298 11.30 22.93 -12.31
CA HIS A 298 12.58 22.78 -13.02
C HIS A 298 12.75 21.41 -13.71
N VAL A 299 12.16 20.35 -13.14
CA VAL A 299 12.29 18.97 -13.63
C VAL A 299 10.94 18.53 -14.15
N ARG A 300 10.75 18.42 -15.48
CA ARG A 300 9.42 18.14 -16.07
C ARG A 300 9.29 16.79 -16.74
N ASP A 301 10.40 16.15 -17.13
CA ASP A 301 10.35 14.84 -17.78
C ASP A 301 10.37 13.70 -16.76
N LEU A 302 9.37 13.71 -15.87
CA LEU A 302 9.10 12.63 -14.93
C LEU A 302 7.73 12.04 -15.25
N LYS A 303 7.65 10.71 -15.28
CA LYS A 303 6.37 9.98 -15.27
C LYS A 303 6.01 9.68 -13.83
N ILE A 304 4.84 10.14 -13.40
CA ILE A 304 4.41 10.07 -12.01
C ILE A 304 3.10 9.30 -11.94
N TRP A 305 3.10 8.21 -11.18
CA TRP A 305 1.91 7.52 -10.71
C TRP A 305 1.66 7.91 -9.26
N MET A 306 0.45 8.39 -8.99
CA MET A 306 -0.03 8.63 -7.64
C MET A 306 -1.30 7.83 -7.39
N ASP A 307 -1.36 7.13 -6.27
CA ASP A 307 -2.60 6.51 -5.80
C ASP A 307 -2.87 6.85 -4.33
N VAL A 308 -4.14 6.82 -3.94
CA VAL A 308 -4.56 7.17 -2.59
C VAL A 308 -5.85 6.46 -2.19
N GLY A 309 -5.97 6.10 -0.92
CA GLY A 309 -7.23 5.62 -0.37
C GLY A 309 -8.27 6.75 -0.24
N LYS A 310 -9.53 6.47 -0.56
CA LYS A 310 -10.64 7.43 -0.35
C LYS A 310 -11.05 7.57 1.12
N LEU A 311 -10.64 6.62 1.97
CA LEU A 311 -11.02 6.56 3.38
C LEU A 311 -9.90 7.02 4.32
N GLU A 312 -8.82 7.57 3.80
CA GLU A 312 -7.70 8.10 4.58
C GLU A 312 -7.70 9.63 4.63
N GLU A 313 -6.98 10.16 5.62
CA GLU A 313 -6.85 11.61 5.86
C GLU A 313 -6.02 12.34 4.79
N LEU A 314 -5.15 11.61 4.08
CA LEU A 314 -4.23 12.18 3.10
C LEU A 314 -4.84 12.38 1.71
N VAL A 315 -6.12 12.02 1.51
CA VAL A 315 -6.78 12.13 0.20
C VAL A 315 -6.76 13.58 -0.32
N GLU A 316 -7.05 14.56 0.52
CA GLU A 316 -7.07 15.96 0.12
C GLU A 316 -5.67 16.52 -0.13
N ASP A 317 -4.67 16.05 0.63
CA ASP A 317 -3.27 16.44 0.42
C ASP A 317 -2.75 15.89 -0.92
N ASN A 318 -3.08 14.64 -1.25
CA ASN A 318 -2.74 14.04 -2.55
C ASN A 318 -3.49 14.72 -3.71
N ARG A 319 -4.79 15.03 -3.56
CA ARG A 319 -5.55 15.81 -4.56
C ARG A 319 -4.93 17.18 -4.82
N ARG A 320 -4.53 17.89 -3.75
CA ARG A 320 -3.84 19.18 -3.84
C ARG A 320 -2.52 19.05 -4.58
N MET A 321 -1.74 18.02 -4.29
CA MET A 321 -0.48 17.77 -4.97
C MET A 321 -0.68 17.44 -6.46
N VAL A 322 -1.66 16.62 -6.81
CA VAL A 322 -2.01 16.30 -8.20
C VAL A 322 -2.44 17.57 -8.97
N ALA A 323 -3.21 18.45 -8.34
CA ALA A 323 -3.56 19.74 -8.94
C ALA A 323 -2.32 20.60 -9.23
N LEU A 324 -1.37 20.66 -8.28
CA LEU A 324 -0.11 21.37 -8.46
C LEU A 324 0.75 20.74 -9.58
N LEU A 325 0.87 19.41 -9.62
CA LEU A 325 1.61 18.70 -10.67
C LEU A 325 1.04 19.00 -12.06
N ARG A 326 -0.30 19.02 -12.19
CA ARG A 326 -0.98 19.35 -13.46
C ARG A 326 -0.78 20.82 -13.85
N ASP A 327 -0.89 21.75 -12.90
CA ASP A 327 -0.59 23.18 -13.13
C ASP A 327 0.84 23.40 -13.62
N LYS A 328 1.78 22.57 -13.12
CA LYS A 328 3.19 22.60 -13.50
C LYS A 328 3.54 21.70 -14.69
N GLU A 329 2.53 21.17 -15.38
CA GLU A 329 2.67 20.38 -16.62
C GLU A 329 3.45 19.06 -16.46
N TYR A 330 3.48 18.49 -15.26
CA TYR A 330 4.04 17.15 -15.03
C TYR A 330 3.15 16.06 -15.64
N LYS A 331 3.76 14.97 -16.11
CA LYS A 331 3.05 13.76 -16.57
C LYS A 331 2.61 12.94 -15.36
N VAL A 332 1.44 13.26 -14.80
CA VAL A 332 0.87 12.58 -13.64
C VAL A 332 -0.40 11.79 -13.98
N THR A 333 -0.39 10.51 -13.63
CA THR A 333 -1.59 9.67 -13.53
C THR A 333 -1.97 9.51 -12.07
N TYR A 334 -3.26 9.67 -11.78
CA TYR A 334 -3.78 9.68 -10.41
C TYR A 334 -4.97 8.74 -10.27
N ARG A 335 -4.95 7.93 -9.21
CA ARG A 335 -5.97 6.94 -8.90
C ARG A 335 -6.45 7.02 -7.45
N GLU A 336 -7.75 6.85 -7.25
CA GLU A 336 -8.35 6.74 -5.93
C GLU A 336 -9.05 5.39 -5.77
N PHE A 337 -8.78 4.68 -4.68
CA PHE A 337 -9.38 3.37 -4.37
C PHE A 337 -10.14 3.38 -3.03
N SER A 338 -11.14 2.52 -2.88
CA SER A 338 -12.03 2.51 -1.70
C SER A 338 -11.40 1.77 -0.51
N ALA A 339 -10.30 2.27 0.03
CA ALA A 339 -9.70 1.75 1.26
C ALA A 339 -9.04 2.88 2.05
N SER A 340 -8.47 2.54 3.21
CA SER A 340 -7.67 3.46 4.04
C SER A 340 -6.18 3.18 3.90
N HIS A 341 -5.39 3.78 4.79
CA HIS A 341 -3.94 3.89 4.74
C HIS A 341 -3.24 2.61 5.22
N ASN A 342 -3.28 1.54 4.41
CA ASN A 342 -2.70 0.25 4.77
C ASN A 342 -2.06 -0.53 3.60
N TYR A 343 -1.11 -1.41 3.94
CA TYR A 343 -0.37 -2.22 2.97
C TYR A 343 -1.23 -3.19 2.17
N THR A 344 -2.37 -3.63 2.71
CA THR A 344 -3.27 -4.54 1.97
C THR A 344 -3.90 -3.81 0.80
N ALA A 345 -4.33 -2.56 1.00
CA ALA A 345 -4.86 -1.72 -0.05
C ALA A 345 -3.78 -1.37 -1.09
N TRP A 346 -2.59 -0.93 -0.65
CA TRP A 346 -1.47 -0.63 -1.55
C TRP A 346 -1.05 -1.86 -2.38
N ARG A 347 -0.97 -3.04 -1.76
CA ARG A 347 -0.73 -4.32 -2.44
C ARG A 347 -1.76 -4.59 -3.54
N ASP A 348 -3.03 -4.36 -3.24
CA ASP A 348 -4.11 -4.74 -4.15
C ASP A 348 -4.21 -3.78 -5.35
N ASP A 349 -3.69 -2.55 -5.24
CA ASP A 349 -3.81 -1.51 -6.27
C ASP A 349 -2.50 -1.21 -7.04
N ILE A 350 -1.31 -1.49 -6.47
CA ILE A 350 -0.01 -1.11 -7.05
C ILE A 350 0.24 -1.60 -8.48
N TRP A 351 -0.40 -2.70 -8.89
CA TRP A 351 -0.20 -3.29 -10.20
C TRP A 351 -0.59 -2.36 -11.36
N TYR A 352 -1.56 -1.45 -11.17
CA TYR A 352 -1.91 -0.45 -12.19
C TYR A 352 -0.75 0.51 -12.47
N GLY A 353 -0.09 1.00 -11.41
CA GLY A 353 1.06 1.88 -11.55
C GLY A 353 2.26 1.17 -12.16
N LEU A 354 2.47 -0.10 -11.81
CA LEU A 354 3.54 -0.91 -12.41
C LEU A 354 3.32 -1.12 -13.91
N GLU A 355 2.08 -1.42 -14.33
CA GLU A 355 1.69 -1.56 -15.74
C GLU A 355 1.98 -0.28 -16.54
N GLU A 356 1.66 0.88 -15.99
CA GLU A 356 1.91 2.16 -16.65
C GLU A 356 3.41 2.51 -16.74
N MET A 357 4.17 2.23 -15.68
CA MET A 357 5.58 2.61 -15.60
C MET A 357 6.49 1.68 -16.40
N PHE A 358 6.11 0.42 -16.54
CA PHE A 358 6.92 -0.62 -17.17
C PHE A 358 6.14 -1.37 -18.26
N PRO A 359 5.62 -0.68 -19.29
CA PRO A 359 4.81 -1.33 -20.31
C PRO A 359 5.59 -2.45 -21.01
N PRO A 360 4.90 -3.49 -21.54
CA PRO A 360 5.56 -4.59 -22.23
C PRO A 360 6.40 -4.07 -23.39
N THR A 361 7.60 -4.62 -23.58
CA THR A 361 8.41 -4.31 -24.75
C THR A 361 7.69 -4.81 -26.00
N SER A 362 7.36 -3.89 -26.93
CA SER A 362 6.79 -4.27 -28.21
C SER A 362 7.79 -5.16 -28.94
N SER A 363 7.46 -6.44 -29.12
CA SER A 363 8.30 -7.35 -29.91
C SER A 363 8.35 -6.85 -31.36
N PRO A 364 9.53 -6.66 -31.99
CA PRO A 364 9.65 -6.20 -33.37
C PRO A 364 9.06 -7.13 -34.45
N LEU A 365 8.35 -8.20 -34.09
CA LEU A 365 7.97 -9.29 -35.00
C LEU A 365 6.53 -9.22 -35.57
N ALA A 366 5.79 -8.12 -35.35
CA ALA A 366 4.42 -7.99 -35.89
C ALA A 366 4.33 -7.23 -37.24
N SER A 367 5.44 -6.81 -37.85
CA SER A 367 5.44 -6.06 -39.12
C SER A 367 6.09 -6.78 -40.31
N ALA A 368 6.27 -8.10 -40.23
CA ALA A 368 6.74 -8.89 -41.37
C ALA A 368 5.64 -9.84 -41.88
N GLY A 369 5.01 -9.47 -43.00
CA GLY A 369 4.50 -10.46 -43.96
C GLY A 369 2.99 -10.56 -44.13
N ILE A 370 2.34 -9.51 -44.64
CA ILE A 370 1.35 -9.71 -45.72
C ILE A 370 1.82 -8.83 -46.88
N SER A 371 2.57 -9.45 -47.78
CA SER A 371 2.80 -8.95 -49.14
C SER A 371 2.37 -10.04 -50.12
#